data_AF-A0AAE2C6N2-F1
#
_entry.id   AF-A0AAE2C6N2-F1
#
_cell.length_a   1.000
_cell.length_b   1.000
_cell.length_c   1.000
_cell.angle_alpha   90.00
_cell.angle_beta   90.00
_cell.angle_gamma   90.00
#
_symmetry.space_group_name_H-M   'P 1'
#
loop_
_entity.id
_entity.type
_entity.pdbx_description
1 polymer ?
#
loop_
_entity_poly.entity_id
_entity_poly.type
_entity_poly.pdbx_seq_one_letter_code
_entity_poly.pdbx_strand_id
1 'polypeptide(L)'
;MLDTSRNYYGVEDLLRLIRTISMNKLNVFHWHITDSHSFPLVVPSEPEMAAKGAYGEDMKYTAADVKRVVEYGMEHGVRVVPEIDMPAHTGSWAEAYPEIVTCANKFWWPADAEWTDRLAAEPGTGQLNPLKPKTYEVVKNVVRDVVSMFPDQFYHAGADEITPNCWKIDPSIQTFLSNNGTLSQILEMFINATLPYIISLNRTVIYWEDVLLNADVNVAASLLPRENVILQSWNNGPNNTKRIVNSGYRAIVSSSDFYYLDCGHGDFTGNNSLYNMPPGTDQGKGGSWCGPFKTWQTIYNYDITYGLTEAEAKLVIGGEVALWSEQADSTVMDSRIWPRASAMAEALWSGNRDETGKKRFAEATDRLNEWRYRMVTRNSGFLSYPLKSVLSCLPPINPQPFQVSPASIFLLTPVSSKLSSTGPSLSPAVRFIAATLVIVLLLAHASDAAVTCSDVVKNLRPWVSYLRSRSGKTSILTPLAVAGYQDLHP
;
A
#
# COMPACT_ATOMS: atom_id res chain seq x y z
N MET A 1 1.75 6.02 1.96
CA MET A 1 2.92 6.14 1.10
C MET A 1 2.88 5.18 -0.08
N LEU A 2 3.31 5.61 -1.27
CA LEU A 2 3.74 4.74 -2.37
C LEU A 2 5.21 5.07 -2.70
N ASP A 3 6.05 4.03 -2.70
CA ASP A 3 7.43 4.08 -3.19
C ASP A 3 7.44 3.92 -4.72
N THR A 4 7.98 4.90 -5.42
CA THR A 4 8.14 4.87 -6.87
C THR A 4 9.60 4.85 -7.34
N SER A 5 10.51 4.58 -6.42
CA SER A 5 11.94 4.54 -6.67
C SER A 5 12.46 3.12 -6.85
N ARG A 6 12.12 2.20 -5.92
CA ARG A 6 12.50 0.77 -6.04
C ARG A 6 11.95 0.13 -7.31
N ASN A 7 10.77 0.57 -7.72
CA ASN A 7 10.17 0.26 -9.02
C ASN A 7 9.35 1.47 -9.49
N TYR A 8 9.32 1.69 -10.79
CA TYR A 8 8.61 2.81 -11.40
C TYR A 8 7.10 2.54 -11.51
N TYR A 9 6.29 3.61 -11.39
CA TYR A 9 4.85 3.59 -11.58
C TYR A 9 4.47 4.65 -12.61
N GLY A 10 3.63 4.31 -13.59
CA GLY A 10 3.19 5.30 -14.58
C GLY A 10 2.30 6.37 -13.94
N VAL A 11 2.24 7.56 -14.55
CA VAL A 11 1.35 8.64 -14.10
C VAL A 11 -0.10 8.17 -13.96
N GLU A 12 -0.59 7.35 -14.88
CA GLU A 12 -1.96 6.79 -14.81
C GLU A 12 -2.17 5.90 -13.58
N ASP A 13 -1.13 5.21 -13.09
CA ASP A 13 -1.20 4.43 -11.86
C ASP A 13 -1.36 5.37 -10.65
N LEU A 14 -0.63 6.48 -10.62
CA LEU A 14 -0.73 7.50 -9.57
C LEU A 14 -2.11 8.16 -9.54
N LEU A 15 -2.67 8.52 -10.70
CA LEU A 15 -4.02 9.08 -10.80
C LEU A 15 -5.08 8.07 -10.33
N ARG A 16 -4.92 6.80 -10.70
CA ARG A 16 -5.80 5.70 -10.28
C ARG A 16 -5.70 5.46 -8.77
N LEU A 17 -4.51 5.58 -8.19
CA LEU A 17 -4.31 5.55 -6.74
C LEU A 17 -5.03 6.72 -6.05
N ILE A 18 -4.82 7.97 -6.49
CA ILE A 18 -5.48 9.16 -5.93
C ILE A 18 -7.01 9.02 -5.94
N ARG A 19 -7.57 8.53 -7.04
CA ARG A 19 -9.02 8.29 -7.13
C ARG A 19 -9.49 7.31 -6.07
N THR A 20 -8.76 6.24 -5.83
CA THR A 20 -9.13 5.21 -4.86
C THR A 20 -8.89 5.66 -3.41
N ILE A 21 -7.87 6.46 -3.15
CA ILE A 21 -7.68 7.20 -1.88
C ILE A 21 -8.93 8.03 -1.57
N SER A 22 -9.37 8.86 -2.52
CA SER A 22 -10.56 9.71 -2.38
C SER A 22 -11.85 8.92 -2.15
N MET A 23 -12.06 7.81 -2.88
CA MET A 23 -13.22 6.93 -2.67
C MET A 23 -13.31 6.42 -1.22
N ASN A 24 -12.16 6.22 -0.56
CA ASN A 24 -12.06 5.73 0.81
C ASN A 24 -12.02 6.86 1.86
N LYS A 25 -12.14 8.13 1.45
CA LYS A 25 -12.00 9.32 2.32
C LYS A 25 -10.62 9.44 3.00
N LEU A 26 -9.62 8.79 2.42
CA LEU A 26 -8.23 9.13 2.70
C LEU A 26 -7.93 10.47 2.02
N ASN A 27 -7.05 11.28 2.60
CA ASN A 27 -6.82 12.66 2.17
C ASN A 27 -5.33 13.00 1.93
N VAL A 28 -4.43 12.04 2.07
CA VAL A 28 -3.00 12.21 1.83
C VAL A 28 -2.51 11.09 0.93
N PHE A 29 -1.85 11.49 -0.16
CA PHE A 29 -0.96 10.66 -0.94
C PHE A 29 0.48 11.10 -0.63
N HIS A 30 1.12 10.39 0.28
CA HIS A 30 2.55 10.49 0.50
C HIS A 30 3.29 9.75 -0.63
N TRP A 31 4.07 10.49 -1.40
CA TRP A 31 4.79 9.99 -2.55
C TRP A 31 6.28 9.92 -2.21
N HIS A 32 6.79 8.69 -2.04
CA HIS A 32 8.21 8.41 -1.89
C HIS A 32 8.85 8.30 -3.27
N ILE A 33 9.44 9.41 -3.72
CA ILE A 33 9.75 9.61 -5.15
C ILE A 33 11.13 9.03 -5.50
N THR A 34 12.10 9.16 -4.60
CA THR A 34 13.52 8.85 -4.84
C THR A 34 14.07 7.98 -3.72
N ASP A 35 14.99 7.09 -4.07
CA ASP A 35 15.70 6.19 -3.14
C ASP A 35 17.06 5.85 -3.76
N SER A 36 17.85 4.99 -3.11
CA SER A 36 19.08 4.44 -3.67
C SER A 36 18.90 3.75 -5.01
N HIS A 37 17.70 3.21 -5.26
CA HIS A 37 17.40 2.42 -6.45
C HIS A 37 17.18 3.25 -7.72
N SER A 38 16.52 4.41 -7.62
CA SER A 38 16.40 5.35 -8.73
C SER A 38 16.10 6.79 -8.30
N PHE A 39 16.35 7.73 -9.21
CA PHE A 39 15.94 9.13 -9.13
C PHE A 39 15.06 9.47 -10.34
N PRO A 40 13.74 9.16 -10.31
CA PRO A 40 12.88 9.33 -11.48
C PRO A 40 12.36 10.76 -11.67
N LEU A 41 12.52 11.66 -10.70
CA LEU A 41 11.96 13.01 -10.76
C LEU A 41 12.85 13.99 -11.53
N VAL A 42 12.32 14.63 -12.57
CA VAL A 42 13.06 15.69 -13.27
C VAL A 42 13.04 16.98 -12.45
N VAL A 43 14.20 17.33 -11.89
CA VAL A 43 14.43 18.59 -11.18
C VAL A 43 15.22 19.56 -12.08
N PRO A 44 14.62 20.67 -12.57
CA PRO A 44 15.23 21.52 -13.61
C PRO A 44 16.61 22.09 -13.27
N SER A 45 16.90 22.30 -12.00
CA SER A 45 18.16 22.85 -11.51
C SER A 45 19.27 21.82 -11.47
N GLU A 46 18.93 20.53 -11.45
CA GLU A 46 19.85 19.40 -11.38
C GLU A 46 19.43 18.32 -12.40
N PRO A 47 19.39 18.64 -13.71
CA PRO A 47 18.78 17.76 -14.72
C PRO A 47 19.47 16.39 -14.85
N GLU A 48 20.76 16.32 -14.51
CA GLU A 48 21.55 15.10 -14.51
C GLU A 48 21.02 14.04 -13.53
N MET A 49 20.33 14.47 -12.46
CA MET A 49 19.78 13.56 -11.44
C MET A 49 18.84 12.53 -12.06
N ALA A 50 17.82 12.99 -12.80
CA ALA A 50 16.91 12.08 -13.50
C ALA A 50 17.50 11.54 -14.80
N ALA A 51 18.37 12.29 -15.48
CA ALA A 51 18.99 11.82 -16.72
C ALA A 51 19.81 10.54 -16.51
N LYS A 52 20.44 10.39 -15.34
CA LYS A 52 21.31 9.25 -15.02
C LYS A 52 20.76 8.33 -13.93
N GLY A 53 19.99 8.86 -12.98
CA GLY A 53 19.47 8.09 -11.85
C GLY A 53 18.14 7.39 -12.11
N ALA A 54 17.39 7.74 -13.17
CA ALA A 54 16.15 7.03 -13.52
C ALA A 54 16.44 5.70 -14.24
N TYR A 55 15.50 4.75 -14.16
CA TYR A 55 15.63 3.46 -14.86
C TYR A 55 15.64 3.56 -16.40
N GLY A 56 15.04 4.62 -16.95
CA GLY A 56 14.92 4.83 -18.39
C GLY A 56 14.30 6.18 -18.71
N GLU A 57 14.37 6.58 -19.99
CA GLU A 57 13.80 7.85 -20.47
C GLU A 57 12.28 7.93 -20.30
N ASP A 58 11.58 6.79 -20.40
CA ASP A 58 10.13 6.64 -20.23
C ASP A 58 9.70 6.39 -18.76
N MET A 59 10.68 6.31 -17.85
CA MET A 59 10.47 6.07 -16.42
C MET A 59 10.86 7.31 -15.59
N LYS A 60 10.42 8.48 -16.06
CA LYS A 60 10.68 9.78 -15.44
C LYS A 60 9.39 10.55 -15.19
N TYR A 61 9.35 11.29 -14.09
CA TYR A 61 8.28 12.24 -13.79
C TYR A 61 8.75 13.64 -14.16
N THR A 62 8.17 14.22 -15.21
CA THR A 62 8.43 15.61 -15.58
C THR A 62 7.67 16.59 -14.67
N ALA A 63 8.02 17.87 -14.70
CA ALA A 63 7.26 18.90 -14.00
C ALA A 63 5.77 18.95 -14.46
N ALA A 64 5.49 18.59 -15.72
CA ALA A 64 4.12 18.49 -16.22
C ALA A 64 3.37 17.29 -15.63
N ASP A 65 4.05 16.16 -15.45
CA ASP A 65 3.48 14.98 -14.80
C ASP A 65 3.18 15.24 -13.32
N VAL A 66 4.13 15.84 -12.60
CA VAL A 66 3.92 16.23 -11.20
C VAL A 66 2.75 17.19 -11.07
N LYS A 67 2.70 18.23 -11.92
CA LYS A 67 1.57 19.16 -11.96
C LYS A 67 0.24 18.42 -12.16
N ARG A 68 0.19 17.49 -13.12
CA ARG A 68 -1.01 16.68 -13.40
C ARG A 68 -1.43 15.85 -12.18
N VAL A 69 -0.49 15.19 -11.50
CA VAL A 69 -0.76 14.39 -10.30
C VAL A 69 -1.26 15.26 -9.14
N VAL A 70 -0.62 16.42 -8.91
CA VAL A 70 -0.99 17.37 -7.87
C VAL A 70 -2.37 17.98 -8.11
N GLU A 71 -2.66 18.46 -9.32
CA GLU A 71 -3.96 19.03 -9.69
C GLU A 71 -5.06 17.98 -9.56
N TYR A 72 -4.82 16.76 -10.04
CA TYR A 72 -5.76 15.66 -9.89
C TYR A 72 -6.00 15.27 -8.43
N GLY A 73 -4.96 15.32 -7.59
CA GLY A 73 -5.06 15.21 -6.13
C GLY A 73 -6.01 16.24 -5.56
N MET A 74 -5.80 17.51 -5.88
CA MET A 74 -6.63 18.63 -5.42
C MET A 74 -8.10 18.47 -5.84
N GLU A 75 -8.37 18.07 -7.08
CA GLU A 75 -9.73 17.80 -7.59
C GLU A 75 -10.45 16.68 -6.81
N HIS A 76 -9.71 15.76 -6.20
CA HIS A 76 -10.23 14.63 -5.45
C HIS A 76 -10.14 14.79 -3.93
N GLY A 77 -9.76 15.98 -3.45
CA GLY A 77 -9.58 16.25 -2.01
C GLY A 77 -8.42 15.49 -1.38
N VAL A 78 -7.39 15.15 -2.18
CA VAL A 78 -6.20 14.41 -1.77
C VAL A 78 -4.97 15.32 -1.88
N ARG A 79 -4.29 15.52 -0.75
CA ARG A 79 -3.02 16.23 -0.67
C ARG A 79 -1.91 15.32 -1.19
N VAL A 80 -1.04 15.82 -2.07
CA VAL A 80 0.14 15.09 -2.54
C VAL A 80 1.36 15.64 -1.79
N VAL A 81 1.95 14.81 -0.93
CA VAL A 81 3.09 15.17 -0.07
C VAL A 81 4.33 14.48 -0.63
N PRO A 82 5.33 15.22 -1.14
CA PRO A 82 6.54 14.62 -1.68
C PRO A 82 7.49 14.18 -0.57
N GLU A 83 8.20 13.10 -0.83
CA GLU A 83 9.39 12.68 -0.10
C GLU A 83 10.58 12.57 -1.02
N ILE A 84 11.67 13.21 -0.60
CA ILE A 84 13.03 12.99 -1.11
C ILE A 84 13.86 12.56 0.10
N ASP A 85 14.09 11.26 0.22
CA ASP A 85 14.76 10.70 1.39
C ASP A 85 16.25 11.04 1.41
N MET A 86 16.70 11.62 2.52
CA MET A 86 18.07 12.04 2.74
C MET A 86 18.41 12.07 4.25
N PRO A 87 19.66 11.80 4.65
CA PRO A 87 20.84 11.58 3.80
C PRO A 87 21.08 10.10 3.46
N ALA A 88 20.34 9.16 4.05
CA ALA A 88 20.36 7.77 3.61
C ALA A 88 19.63 7.60 2.26
N HIS A 89 19.49 6.37 1.77
CA HIS A 89 18.66 6.08 0.58
C HIS A 89 19.00 6.95 -0.65
N THR A 90 20.29 7.22 -0.89
CA THR A 90 20.76 8.16 -1.92
C THR A 90 21.79 7.55 -2.88
N GLY A 91 21.84 6.22 -3.00
CA GLY A 91 22.66 5.51 -4.00
C GLY A 91 22.51 6.03 -5.43
N SER A 92 21.29 6.26 -5.90
CA SER A 92 21.00 6.76 -7.25
C SER A 92 21.57 8.16 -7.53
N TRP A 93 21.83 8.95 -6.48
CA TRP A 93 22.43 10.28 -6.62
C TRP A 93 23.88 10.19 -7.10
N ALA A 94 24.56 9.07 -6.84
CA ALA A 94 25.96 8.86 -7.24
C ALA A 94 26.13 8.75 -8.76
N GLU A 95 25.06 8.46 -9.50
CA GLU A 95 25.09 8.43 -10.97
C GLU A 95 25.30 9.84 -11.55
N ALA A 96 24.74 10.86 -10.90
CA ALA A 96 24.94 12.26 -11.28
C ALA A 96 26.12 12.91 -10.57
N TYR A 97 26.25 12.67 -9.26
CA TYR A 97 27.21 13.33 -8.37
C TYR A 97 27.94 12.29 -7.48
N PRO A 98 28.85 11.47 -8.04
CA PRO A 98 29.54 10.44 -7.28
C PRO A 98 30.38 11.01 -6.12
N GLU A 99 30.80 12.28 -6.19
CA GLU A 99 31.63 12.94 -5.19
C GLU A 99 30.90 13.32 -3.90
N ILE A 100 29.56 13.33 -3.90
CA ILE A 100 28.75 13.69 -2.73
C ILE A 100 28.14 12.47 -2.03
N VAL A 101 28.29 11.26 -2.58
CA VAL A 101 27.69 10.03 -2.03
C VAL A 101 28.78 9.10 -1.51
N THR A 102 28.62 8.66 -0.26
CA THR A 102 29.46 7.63 0.35
C THR A 102 28.93 6.24 0.04
N CYS A 103 29.83 5.25 0.02
CA CYS A 103 29.55 3.82 -0.16
C CYS A 103 28.75 3.38 -1.39
N ALA A 104 28.37 4.29 -2.30
CA ALA A 104 27.63 3.95 -3.51
C ALA A 104 28.32 2.87 -4.34
N ASN A 105 27.51 2.05 -5.01
CA ASN A 105 27.96 0.96 -5.87
C ASN A 105 28.83 -0.11 -5.17
N LYS A 106 28.79 -0.18 -3.83
CA LYS A 106 29.40 -1.26 -3.06
C LYS A 106 28.38 -2.34 -2.74
N PHE A 107 28.85 -3.56 -2.54
CA PHE A 107 28.00 -4.64 -2.08
C PHE A 107 27.51 -4.34 -0.67
N TRP A 108 26.19 -4.39 -0.48
CA TRP A 108 25.49 -3.90 0.70
C TRP A 108 25.80 -4.68 1.98
N TRP A 109 25.96 -6.00 1.87
CA TRP A 109 26.28 -6.87 3.01
C TRP A 109 27.12 -8.08 2.56
N PRO A 110 28.46 -8.04 2.71
CA PRO A 110 29.33 -9.17 2.38
C PRO A 110 28.95 -10.45 3.14
N ALA A 111 29.07 -11.62 2.50
CA ALA A 111 28.61 -12.90 3.04
C ALA A 111 29.34 -13.35 4.32
N ASP A 112 30.55 -12.84 4.54
CA ASP A 112 31.41 -13.10 5.70
C ASP A 112 31.35 -11.98 6.76
N ALA A 113 30.51 -10.95 6.54
CA ALA A 113 30.36 -9.82 7.45
C ALA A 113 29.18 -10.04 8.40
N GLU A 114 29.33 -9.61 9.65
CA GLU A 114 28.20 -9.54 10.59
C GLU A 114 27.18 -8.50 10.12
N TRP A 115 25.91 -8.64 10.52
CA TRP A 115 24.87 -7.65 10.15
C TRP A 115 25.23 -6.22 10.61
N THR A 116 25.99 -6.11 11.70
CA THR A 116 26.50 -4.84 12.22
C THR A 116 27.54 -4.18 11.31
N ASP A 117 28.13 -4.94 10.38
CA ASP A 117 29.18 -4.49 9.45
C ASP A 117 28.63 -4.17 8.04
N ARG A 118 27.32 -4.35 7.82
CA ARG A 118 26.66 -3.99 6.55
C ARG A 118 26.83 -2.51 6.20
N LEU A 119 26.78 -2.21 4.91
CA LEU A 119 26.81 -0.85 4.35
C LEU A 119 25.43 -0.27 4.08
N ALA A 120 24.38 -1.10 4.01
CA ALA A 120 22.99 -0.68 3.92
C ALA A 120 22.08 -1.80 4.47
N ALA A 121 20.81 -1.51 4.77
CA ALA A 121 19.82 -2.52 5.16
C ALA A 121 19.36 -3.39 3.97
N GLU A 122 19.60 -2.93 2.74
CA GLU A 122 19.20 -3.58 1.49
C GLU A 122 20.21 -3.32 0.34
N PRO A 123 20.13 -4.05 -0.79
CA PRO A 123 20.86 -3.70 -2.00
C PRO A 123 20.61 -2.25 -2.45
N GLY A 124 21.60 -1.62 -3.09
CA GLY A 124 21.53 -0.18 -3.40
C GLY A 124 22.17 0.66 -2.30
N THR A 125 23.48 0.47 -2.08
CA THR A 125 24.23 1.28 -1.12
C THR A 125 24.32 2.74 -1.56
N GLY A 126 24.32 3.65 -0.59
CA GLY A 126 24.59 5.06 -0.83
C GLY A 126 24.00 5.98 0.23
N GLN A 127 24.86 6.82 0.82
CA GLN A 127 24.43 7.87 1.73
C GLN A 127 25.17 9.16 1.41
N LEU A 128 24.47 10.30 1.35
CA LEU A 128 25.09 11.61 1.16
C LEU A 128 26.20 11.84 2.19
N ASN A 129 27.25 12.54 1.78
CA ASN A 129 28.38 12.95 2.62
C ASN A 129 28.18 14.40 3.07
N PRO A 130 27.78 14.66 4.34
CA PRO A 130 27.58 16.03 4.83
C PRO A 130 28.87 16.84 4.96
N LEU A 131 30.05 16.22 4.89
CA LEU A 131 31.33 16.95 4.93
C LEU A 131 31.71 17.58 3.59
N LYS A 132 30.95 17.32 2.51
CA LYS A 132 31.21 17.91 1.19
C LYS A 132 30.31 19.12 0.97
N PRO A 133 30.86 20.32 0.71
CA PRO A 133 30.05 21.52 0.43
C PRO A 133 29.08 21.34 -0.75
N LYS A 134 29.49 20.60 -1.79
CA LYS A 134 28.67 20.32 -2.97
C LYS A 134 27.38 19.56 -2.63
N THR A 135 27.37 18.73 -1.58
CA THR A 135 26.17 18.05 -1.07
C THR A 135 25.06 19.06 -0.81
N TYR A 136 25.38 20.16 -0.12
CA TYR A 136 24.38 21.16 0.25
C TYR A 136 23.92 22.02 -0.93
N GLU A 137 24.77 22.22 -1.94
CA GLU A 137 24.39 22.93 -3.16
C GLU A 137 23.32 22.12 -3.91
N VAL A 138 23.60 20.85 -4.20
CA VAL A 138 22.69 19.95 -4.91
C VAL A 138 21.40 19.75 -4.12
N VAL A 139 21.48 19.44 -2.83
CA VAL A 139 20.30 19.23 -1.98
C VAL A 139 19.42 20.48 -1.94
N LYS A 140 19.99 21.68 -1.83
CA LYS A 140 19.18 22.92 -1.81
C LYS A 140 18.52 23.21 -3.15
N ASN A 141 19.16 22.87 -4.26
CA ASN A 141 18.57 22.98 -5.59
C ASN A 141 17.42 21.98 -5.78
N VAL A 142 17.62 20.71 -5.41
CA VAL A 142 16.56 19.67 -5.43
C VAL A 142 15.38 20.10 -4.58
N VAL A 143 15.61 20.46 -3.31
CA VAL A 143 14.55 20.89 -2.38
C VAL A 143 13.79 22.09 -2.94
N ARG A 144 14.48 23.09 -3.51
CA ARG A 144 13.82 24.27 -4.11
C ARG A 144 12.86 23.86 -5.22
N ASP A 145 13.34 23.01 -6.13
CA ASP A 145 12.55 22.60 -7.30
C ASP A 145 11.35 21.77 -6.87
N VAL A 146 11.54 20.81 -5.96
CA VAL A 146 10.45 19.99 -5.42
C VAL A 146 9.42 20.87 -4.71
N VAL A 147 9.85 21.75 -3.80
CA VAL A 147 8.93 22.67 -3.10
C VAL A 147 8.15 23.56 -4.07
N SER A 148 8.74 23.92 -5.22
CA SER A 148 8.04 24.70 -6.26
C SER A 148 6.98 23.90 -7.03
N MET A 149 7.17 22.59 -7.17
CA MET A 149 6.24 21.69 -7.88
C MET A 149 5.11 21.19 -6.99
N PHE A 150 5.31 21.14 -5.67
CA PHE A 150 4.35 20.64 -4.70
C PHE A 150 3.80 21.77 -3.80
N PRO A 151 2.52 22.18 -3.96
CA PRO A 151 1.93 23.29 -3.24
C PRO A 151 1.54 22.96 -1.80
N ASP A 152 1.55 21.69 -1.40
CA ASP A 152 1.24 21.29 -0.03
C ASP A 152 2.26 21.86 0.97
N GLN A 153 1.81 22.16 2.19
CA GLN A 153 2.68 22.77 3.21
C GLN A 153 3.67 21.79 3.82
N PHE A 154 3.48 20.48 3.61
CA PHE A 154 4.31 19.45 4.19
C PHE A 154 5.33 18.95 3.17
N TYR A 155 6.53 18.69 3.65
CA TYR A 155 7.62 18.12 2.88
C TYR A 155 8.25 17.01 3.71
N HIS A 156 8.27 15.78 3.20
CA HIS A 156 8.95 14.69 3.87
C HIS A 156 10.42 14.68 3.44
N ALA A 157 11.31 14.78 4.42
CA ALA A 157 12.75 14.84 4.20
C ALA A 157 13.46 13.53 4.57
N GLY A 158 12.69 12.48 4.91
CA GLY A 158 13.18 11.13 5.13
C GLY A 158 13.98 10.97 6.42
N ALA A 159 15.26 10.66 6.27
CA ALA A 159 16.25 10.48 7.34
C ALA A 159 16.06 9.19 8.16
N ASP A 160 15.59 8.14 7.52
CA ASP A 160 15.62 6.78 8.05
C ASP A 160 16.98 6.11 7.83
N GLU A 161 17.20 5.01 8.55
CA GLU A 161 18.21 3.98 8.27
C GLU A 161 19.65 4.45 7.95
N ILE A 162 20.12 5.53 8.57
CA ILE A 162 21.52 5.95 8.47
C ILE A 162 22.41 4.81 8.98
N THR A 163 23.11 4.15 8.05
CA THR A 163 23.96 2.99 8.31
C THR A 163 25.38 3.47 8.63
N PRO A 164 25.89 3.25 9.87
CA PRO A 164 27.19 3.77 10.30
C PRO A 164 28.36 3.42 9.38
N ASN A 165 28.41 2.19 8.85
CA ASN A 165 29.57 1.75 8.10
C ASN A 165 29.65 2.34 6.69
N CYS A 166 28.52 2.73 6.08
CA CYS A 166 28.54 3.46 4.82
C CYS A 166 29.35 4.77 4.94
N TRP A 167 29.18 5.47 6.06
CA TRP A 167 29.96 6.66 6.37
C TRP A 167 31.38 6.34 6.83
N LYS A 168 31.59 5.33 7.67
CA LYS A 168 32.94 4.99 8.19
C LYS A 168 33.92 4.53 7.11
N ILE A 169 33.48 4.14 5.92
CA ILE A 169 34.40 3.79 4.83
C ILE A 169 34.83 5.00 3.98
N ASP A 170 34.19 6.17 4.15
CA ASP A 170 34.58 7.38 3.43
C ASP A 170 35.82 8.03 4.07
N PRO A 171 36.91 8.30 3.32
CA PRO A 171 38.15 8.84 3.89
C PRO A 171 38.00 10.20 4.59
N SER A 172 37.09 11.06 4.12
CA SER A 172 36.86 12.36 4.74
C SER A 172 36.12 12.23 6.07
N ILE A 173 35.17 11.28 6.15
CA ILE A 173 34.47 10.96 7.39
C ILE A 173 35.40 10.25 8.37
N GLN A 174 36.23 9.30 7.92
CA GLN A 174 37.26 8.70 8.77
C GLN A 174 38.17 9.76 9.41
N THR A 175 38.60 10.75 8.62
CA THR A 175 39.40 11.87 9.11
C THR A 175 38.63 12.67 10.16
N PHE A 176 37.36 13.00 9.92
CA PHE A 176 36.52 13.70 10.89
C PHE A 176 36.36 12.93 12.20
N LEU A 177 36.10 11.62 12.13
CA LEU A 177 35.97 10.75 13.31
C LEU A 177 37.30 10.63 14.08
N SER A 178 38.44 10.57 13.38
CA SER A 178 39.76 10.56 14.02
C SER A 178 40.09 11.86 14.78
N ASN A 179 39.42 12.96 14.43
CA ASN A 179 39.53 14.27 15.09
C ASN A 179 38.42 14.49 16.14
N ASN A 180 38.01 13.42 16.84
CA ASN A 180 36.96 13.42 17.87
C ASN A 180 35.54 13.79 17.38
N GLY A 181 35.29 13.73 16.07
CA GLY A 181 33.93 13.84 15.52
C GLY A 181 33.11 12.58 15.80
N THR A 182 31.78 12.69 15.79
CA THR A 182 30.86 11.55 15.90
C THR A 182 29.95 11.45 14.68
N LEU A 183 29.37 10.27 14.43
CA LEU A 183 28.40 10.09 13.34
C LEU A 183 27.13 10.91 13.57
N SER A 184 26.65 11.02 14.81
CA SER A 184 25.55 11.93 15.15
C SER A 184 25.86 13.37 14.77
N GLN A 185 27.08 13.87 15.02
CA GLN A 185 27.48 15.22 14.59
C GLN A 185 27.43 15.40 13.08
N ILE A 186 27.72 14.35 12.30
CA ILE A 186 27.60 14.39 10.83
C ILE A 186 26.13 14.53 10.41
N LEU A 187 25.22 13.77 11.05
CA LEU A 187 23.78 13.92 10.80
C LEU A 187 23.28 15.30 11.27
N GLU A 188 23.73 15.79 12.42
CA GLU A 188 23.40 17.13 12.92
C GLU A 188 23.87 18.23 11.97
N MET A 189 25.07 18.12 11.38
CA MET A 189 25.54 19.03 10.33
C MET A 189 24.62 19.03 9.11
N PHE A 190 24.12 17.85 8.72
CA PHE A 190 23.17 17.74 7.61
C PHE A 190 21.84 18.43 7.96
N ILE A 191 21.20 18.05 9.05
CA ILE A 191 19.90 18.57 9.47
C ILE A 191 19.96 20.08 9.77
N ASN A 192 21.01 20.56 10.43
CA ASN A 192 21.18 21.99 10.73
C ASN A 192 21.37 22.85 9.47
N ALA A 193 21.80 22.26 8.35
CA ALA A 193 21.93 22.96 7.07
C ALA A 193 20.66 22.88 6.20
N THR A 194 19.91 21.77 6.26
CA THR A 194 18.75 21.52 5.40
C THR A 194 17.42 21.93 6.03
N LEU A 195 17.19 21.63 7.32
CA LEU A 195 15.92 21.91 7.99
C LEU A 195 15.59 23.41 8.03
N PRO A 196 16.49 24.34 8.44
CA PRO A 196 16.19 25.77 8.40
C PRO A 196 15.91 26.28 6.99
N TYR A 197 16.56 25.70 5.97
CA TYR A 197 16.31 26.05 4.58
C TYR A 197 14.90 25.63 4.14
N ILE A 198 14.50 24.39 4.43
CA ILE A 198 13.14 23.91 4.11
C ILE A 198 12.08 24.76 4.84
N ILE A 199 12.30 25.09 6.13
CA ILE A 199 11.43 25.98 6.90
C ILE A 199 11.35 27.38 6.26
N SER A 200 12.47 27.92 5.76
CA SER A 200 12.48 29.22 5.08
C SER A 200 11.65 29.25 3.79
N LEU A 201 11.38 28.09 3.19
CA LEU A 201 10.47 27.91 2.07
C LEU A 201 9.01 27.72 2.51
N ASN A 202 8.69 28.03 3.77
CA ASN A 202 7.37 27.91 4.39
C ASN A 202 6.81 26.49 4.32
N ARG A 203 7.62 25.52 4.78
CA ARG A 203 7.25 24.11 4.87
C ARG A 203 7.35 23.58 6.31
N THR A 204 6.41 22.70 6.66
CA THR A 204 6.51 21.82 7.83
C THR A 204 7.19 20.54 7.39
N VAL A 205 8.26 20.14 8.08
CA VAL A 205 9.06 18.99 7.71
C VAL A 205 8.58 17.75 8.42
N ILE A 206 8.47 16.66 7.67
CA ILE A 206 8.24 15.32 8.21
C ILE A 206 9.56 14.55 8.08
N TYR A 207 9.96 13.87 9.14
CA TYR A 207 11.07 12.93 9.14
C TYR A 207 10.57 11.57 9.63
N TRP A 208 11.22 10.49 9.19
CA TRP A 208 11.12 9.20 9.85
C TRP A 208 11.66 9.31 11.29
N GLU A 209 11.14 8.47 12.18
CA GLU A 209 11.45 8.57 13.62
C GLU A 209 12.93 8.36 13.95
N ASP A 210 13.70 7.72 13.08
CA ASP A 210 15.13 7.44 13.22
C ASP A 210 15.95 8.68 13.55
N VAL A 211 15.63 9.83 12.93
CA VAL A 211 16.33 11.10 13.17
C VAL A 211 16.41 11.45 14.65
N LEU A 212 15.43 11.01 15.45
CA LEU A 212 15.38 11.22 16.90
C LEU A 212 15.63 9.93 17.70
N LEU A 213 15.13 8.79 17.24
CA LEU A 213 15.01 7.58 18.06
C LEU A 213 16.04 6.50 17.77
N ASN A 214 16.77 6.58 16.66
CA ASN A 214 17.78 5.59 16.29
C ASN A 214 18.89 5.54 17.37
N ALA A 215 19.38 4.33 17.68
CA ALA A 215 20.31 4.13 18.78
C ALA A 215 21.75 4.53 18.45
N ASP A 216 22.14 4.42 17.17
CA ASP A 216 23.52 4.60 16.72
C ASP A 216 23.79 6.02 16.20
N VAL A 217 22.85 6.57 15.42
CA VAL A 217 22.98 7.89 14.81
C VAL A 217 21.64 8.62 14.92
N ASN A 218 21.61 9.67 15.73
CA ASN A 218 20.42 10.51 15.92
C ASN A 218 20.84 11.97 16.12
N VAL A 219 19.84 12.84 16.15
CA VAL A 219 19.97 14.28 16.33
C VAL A 219 19.39 14.68 17.68
N ALA A 220 20.07 15.60 18.37
CA ALA A 220 19.54 16.19 19.59
C ALA A 220 18.18 16.87 19.33
N ALA A 221 17.19 16.61 20.20
CA ALA A 221 15.84 17.18 20.08
C ALA A 221 15.82 18.73 20.05
N SER A 222 16.88 19.41 20.51
CA SER A 222 17.02 20.87 20.42
C SER A 222 17.21 21.38 18.99
N LEU A 223 17.65 20.54 18.06
CA LEU A 223 17.83 20.89 16.64
C LEU A 223 16.55 20.65 15.81
N LEU A 224 15.52 20.08 16.41
CA LEU A 224 14.25 19.74 15.76
C LEU A 224 13.10 20.56 16.39
N PRO A 225 12.82 21.79 15.91
CA PRO A 225 11.73 22.61 16.43
C PRO A 225 10.36 21.92 16.24
N ARG A 226 9.65 21.66 17.34
CA ARG A 226 8.39 20.87 17.38
C ARG A 226 7.26 21.50 16.57
N GLU A 227 7.26 22.81 16.46
CA GLU A 227 6.32 23.59 15.66
C GLU A 227 6.46 23.32 14.15
N ASN A 228 7.67 23.00 13.69
CA ASN A 228 7.98 22.78 12.27
C ASN A 228 8.28 21.33 11.93
N VAL A 229 8.43 20.44 12.91
CA VAL A 229 8.80 19.03 12.71
C VAL A 229 7.68 18.09 13.15
N ILE A 230 7.45 17.07 12.33
CA ILE A 230 6.55 15.93 12.58
C ILE A 230 7.37 14.65 12.40
N LEU A 231 7.14 13.66 13.25
CA LEU A 231 7.83 12.37 13.15
C LEU A 231 6.87 11.27 12.69
N GLN A 232 7.27 10.52 11.66
CA GLN A 232 6.55 9.35 11.18
C GLN A 232 7.11 8.09 11.84
N SER A 233 6.28 7.43 12.64
CA SER A 233 6.67 6.26 13.44
C SER A 233 6.46 4.97 12.65
N TRP A 234 7.47 4.10 12.61
CA TRP A 234 7.39 2.86 11.84
C TRP A 234 7.94 1.63 12.57
N ASN A 235 8.79 1.78 13.59
CA ASN A 235 9.30 0.68 14.40
C ASN A 235 8.64 0.58 15.78
N ASN A 236 8.72 -0.61 16.38
CA ASN A 236 8.31 -0.91 17.77
C ASN A 236 6.86 -0.48 18.14
N GLY A 237 5.97 -0.33 17.16
CA GLY A 237 4.54 -0.08 17.35
C GLY A 237 4.21 1.06 18.32
N PRO A 238 3.23 0.87 19.23
CA PRO A 238 2.81 1.91 20.17
C PRO A 238 3.94 2.48 21.04
N ASN A 239 5.04 1.73 21.23
CA ASN A 239 6.14 2.19 22.08
C ASN A 239 6.88 3.38 21.47
N ASN A 240 7.24 3.34 20.19
CA ASN A 240 7.92 4.49 19.57
C ASN A 240 6.94 5.64 19.33
N THR A 241 5.68 5.36 18.99
CA THR A 241 4.63 6.39 18.95
C THR A 241 4.56 7.14 20.29
N LYS A 242 4.58 6.41 21.42
CA LYS A 242 4.61 7.01 22.76
C LYS A 242 5.87 7.85 23.01
N ARG A 243 7.05 7.35 22.61
CA ARG A 243 8.32 8.09 22.75
C ARG A 243 8.27 9.44 22.01
N ILE A 244 7.75 9.45 20.78
CA ILE A 244 7.61 10.66 19.95
C ILE A 244 6.71 11.69 20.63
N VAL A 245 5.49 11.30 21.01
CA VAL A 245 4.51 12.24 21.59
C VAL A 245 4.90 12.69 23.00
N ASN A 246 5.54 11.83 23.79
CA ASN A 246 6.09 12.19 25.10
C ASN A 246 7.26 13.19 24.99
N SER A 247 7.99 13.17 23.86
CA SER A 247 8.97 14.22 23.52
C SER A 247 8.33 15.52 23.01
N GLY A 248 7.00 15.57 22.87
CA GLY A 248 6.22 16.75 22.48
C GLY A 248 6.05 16.95 20.98
N TYR A 249 6.38 15.96 20.15
CA TYR A 249 6.22 16.03 18.70
C TYR A 249 4.85 15.52 18.26
N ARG A 250 4.36 16.07 17.14
CA ARG A 250 3.26 15.46 16.40
C ARG A 250 3.74 14.18 15.73
N ALA A 251 2.90 13.14 15.72
CA ALA A 251 3.22 11.83 15.20
C ALA A 251 2.27 11.40 14.07
N ILE A 252 2.83 10.85 12.99
CA ILE A 252 2.10 10.05 11.99
C ILE A 252 2.42 8.57 12.26
N VAL A 253 1.40 7.74 12.45
CA VAL A 253 1.61 6.32 12.79
C VAL A 253 1.63 5.46 11.54
N SER A 254 2.77 4.83 11.26
CA SER A 254 3.01 3.90 10.14
C SER A 254 3.67 2.60 10.60
N SER A 255 3.42 2.18 11.84
CA SER A 255 4.04 0.99 12.45
C SER A 255 4.06 -0.22 11.51
N SER A 256 5.25 -0.76 11.21
CA SER A 256 5.46 -1.89 10.31
C SER A 256 4.74 -3.16 10.75
N ASP A 257 4.55 -3.35 12.06
CA ASP A 257 3.76 -4.44 12.63
C ASP A 257 2.30 -4.48 12.14
N PHE A 258 1.75 -3.33 11.70
CA PHE A 258 0.34 -3.18 11.33
C PHE A 258 0.14 -2.62 9.91
N TYR A 259 0.89 -1.61 9.50
CA TYR A 259 0.57 -0.74 8.36
C TYR A 259 1.52 -0.86 7.15
N TYR A 260 2.53 -1.72 7.20
CA TYR A 260 3.36 -2.02 6.03
C TYR A 260 2.65 -3.07 5.14
N LEU A 261 2.38 -2.69 3.89
CA LEU A 261 1.59 -3.46 2.93
C LEU A 261 2.46 -4.44 2.12
N ASP A 262 3.75 -4.18 2.03
CA ASP A 262 4.78 -4.96 1.35
C ASP A 262 5.11 -6.29 2.05
N CYS A 263 5.01 -6.34 3.38
CA CYS A 263 5.38 -7.49 4.20
C CYS A 263 4.73 -8.83 3.78
N GLY A 264 5.46 -9.92 4.01
CA GLY A 264 4.95 -11.30 3.87
C GLY A 264 5.05 -11.88 2.45
N HIS A 265 5.88 -11.30 1.59
CA HIS A 265 6.15 -11.79 0.23
C HIS A 265 7.56 -12.35 0.07
N GLY A 266 8.15 -12.75 1.19
CA GLY A 266 9.53 -13.20 1.30
C GLY A 266 10.56 -12.09 1.16
N ASP A 267 11.83 -12.51 1.19
CA ASP A 267 13.00 -11.73 0.84
C ASP A 267 13.15 -11.64 -0.70
N PHE A 268 13.51 -10.46 -1.20
CA PHE A 268 13.73 -10.18 -2.62
C PHE A 268 15.20 -10.35 -3.03
N THR A 269 16.12 -10.50 -2.07
CA THR A 269 17.54 -10.68 -2.38
C THR A 269 17.78 -12.01 -3.10
N GLY A 270 18.49 -11.93 -4.22
CA GLY A 270 18.92 -13.12 -4.97
C GLY A 270 20.02 -13.90 -4.25
N ASN A 271 20.24 -15.15 -4.66
CA ASN A 271 21.30 -16.02 -4.11
C ASN A 271 21.23 -16.22 -2.58
N ASN A 272 20.02 -16.37 -2.04
CA ASN A 272 19.81 -16.51 -0.62
C ASN A 272 19.68 -17.99 -0.20
N SER A 273 20.68 -18.50 0.52
CA SER A 273 20.72 -19.90 0.98
C SER A 273 19.69 -20.23 2.06
N LEU A 274 19.05 -19.23 2.68
CA LEU A 274 17.96 -19.43 3.64
C LEU A 274 16.76 -20.17 3.03
N TYR A 275 16.60 -20.13 1.71
CA TYR A 275 15.54 -20.87 1.01
C TYR A 275 15.92 -22.31 0.64
N ASN A 276 17.20 -22.70 0.77
CA ASN A 276 17.66 -24.06 0.50
C ASN A 276 17.49 -24.95 1.74
N MET A 277 16.24 -25.14 2.16
CA MET A 277 15.88 -25.89 3.36
C MET A 277 15.26 -27.26 3.00
N PRO A 278 15.47 -28.30 3.82
CA PRO A 278 14.78 -29.57 3.65
C PRO A 278 13.25 -29.44 3.65
N PRO A 279 12.52 -30.33 2.96
CA PRO A 279 11.06 -30.37 3.06
C PRO A 279 10.59 -30.52 4.52
N GLY A 280 9.60 -29.72 4.92
CA GLY A 280 9.02 -29.73 6.27
C GLY A 280 9.66 -28.75 7.26
N THR A 281 10.70 -28.00 6.87
CA THR A 281 11.25 -26.90 7.67
C THR A 281 10.29 -25.72 7.70
N ASP A 282 9.97 -25.21 8.89
CA ASP A 282 9.24 -23.95 9.07
C ASP A 282 10.13 -22.77 8.68
N GLN A 283 9.71 -22.00 7.68
CA GLN A 283 10.44 -20.84 7.17
C GLN A 283 10.05 -19.53 7.89
N GLY A 284 9.17 -19.59 8.89
CA GLY A 284 8.74 -18.44 9.68
C GLY A 284 8.20 -17.30 8.82
N LYS A 285 8.93 -16.19 8.75
CA LYS A 285 8.56 -15.02 7.94
C LYS A 285 8.92 -15.14 6.45
N GLY A 286 9.54 -16.24 6.03
CA GLY A 286 9.97 -16.48 4.66
C GLY A 286 11.02 -15.49 4.17
N GLY A 287 11.81 -14.90 5.07
CA GLY A 287 12.82 -13.87 4.74
C GLY A 287 12.30 -12.43 4.73
N SER A 288 10.99 -12.18 4.74
CA SER A 288 10.44 -10.82 4.88
C SER A 288 10.67 -10.29 6.30
N TRP A 289 11.48 -9.24 6.47
CA TRP A 289 11.86 -8.71 7.78
C TRP A 289 10.65 -8.32 8.64
N CYS A 290 9.67 -7.66 8.03
CA CYS A 290 8.43 -7.22 8.64
C CYS A 290 7.29 -8.25 8.49
N GLY A 291 7.56 -9.47 8.02
CA GLY A 291 6.56 -10.54 7.95
C GLY A 291 5.90 -10.83 9.31
N PRO A 292 4.69 -11.42 9.34
CA PRO A 292 3.92 -11.93 8.20
C PRO A 292 3.14 -10.84 7.44
N PHE A 293 2.44 -11.24 6.38
CA PHE A 293 1.48 -10.40 5.64
C PHE A 293 0.46 -9.76 6.57
N LYS A 294 0.26 -8.44 6.45
CA LYS A 294 -0.72 -7.71 7.26
C LYS A 294 -2.09 -7.86 6.63
N THR A 295 -2.97 -8.61 7.29
CA THR A 295 -4.36 -8.76 6.85
C THR A 295 -5.15 -7.47 7.07
N TRP A 296 -6.30 -7.33 6.39
CA TRP A 296 -7.21 -6.22 6.68
C TRP A 296 -7.65 -6.20 8.16
N GLN A 297 -7.78 -7.37 8.81
CA GLN A 297 -8.11 -7.44 10.25
C GLN A 297 -6.99 -6.90 11.13
N THR A 298 -5.74 -7.20 10.80
CA THR A 298 -4.57 -6.67 11.52
C THR A 298 -4.58 -5.14 11.45
N ILE A 299 -4.77 -4.59 10.25
CA ILE A 299 -4.83 -3.15 10.00
C ILE A 299 -6.03 -2.51 10.72
N TYR A 300 -7.23 -3.08 10.55
CA TYR A 300 -8.47 -2.53 11.11
C TYR A 300 -8.46 -2.48 12.63
N ASN A 301 -7.87 -3.49 13.28
CA ASN A 301 -7.91 -3.61 14.73
C ASN A 301 -6.88 -2.75 15.46
N TYR A 302 -5.88 -2.23 14.75
CA TYR A 302 -4.86 -1.40 15.37
C TYR A 302 -5.48 -0.13 15.98
N ASP A 303 -5.08 0.18 17.21
CA ASP A 303 -5.45 1.40 17.92
C ASP A 303 -4.20 2.26 17.99
N ILE A 304 -4.10 3.23 17.09
CA ILE A 304 -2.91 4.10 16.94
C ILE A 304 -2.67 4.99 18.16
N THR A 305 -3.61 5.05 19.10
CA THR A 305 -3.52 5.78 20.37
C THR A 305 -3.34 4.86 21.58
N TYR A 306 -3.11 3.57 21.36
CA TYR A 306 -2.96 2.61 22.45
C TYR A 306 -1.82 2.99 23.42
N GLY A 307 -2.12 3.01 24.71
CA GLY A 307 -1.15 3.30 25.76
C GLY A 307 -0.77 4.78 25.93
N LEU A 308 -1.46 5.67 25.22
CA LEU A 308 -1.32 7.13 25.33
C LEU A 308 -2.36 7.72 26.29
N THR A 309 -1.96 8.78 26.97
CA THR A 309 -2.89 9.69 27.67
C THR A 309 -3.70 10.51 26.67
N GLU A 310 -4.78 11.15 27.11
CA GLU A 310 -5.59 12.02 26.23
C GLU A 310 -4.79 13.18 25.64
N ALA A 311 -3.83 13.73 26.39
CA ALA A 311 -2.95 14.80 25.92
C ALA A 311 -1.95 14.30 24.87
N GLU A 312 -1.34 13.14 25.09
CA GLU A 312 -0.45 12.49 24.12
C GLU A 312 -1.20 12.08 22.85
N ALA A 313 -2.43 11.56 22.98
CA ALA A 313 -3.26 11.15 21.84
C ALA A 313 -3.59 12.33 20.90
N LYS A 314 -3.69 13.56 21.41
CA LYS A 314 -3.90 14.78 20.60
C LYS A 314 -2.70 15.14 19.71
N LEU A 315 -1.51 14.61 20.01
CA LEU A 315 -0.32 14.78 19.17
C LEU A 315 -0.26 13.74 18.04
N VAL A 316 -1.04 12.67 18.09
CA VAL A 316 -1.18 11.73 16.98
C VAL A 316 -2.12 12.32 15.94
N ILE A 317 -1.57 12.73 14.78
CA ILE A 317 -2.31 13.47 13.75
C ILE A 317 -2.92 12.57 12.67
N GLY A 318 -2.64 11.27 12.72
CA GLY A 318 -3.18 10.28 11.79
C GLY A 318 -2.34 9.03 11.72
N GLY A 319 -2.70 8.17 10.78
CA GLY A 319 -1.92 6.98 10.44
C GLY A 319 -1.82 6.83 8.93
N GLU A 320 -0.80 6.11 8.50
CA GLU A 320 -0.52 5.90 7.08
C GLU A 320 -0.08 4.45 6.83
N VAL A 321 -0.65 3.84 5.79
CA VAL A 321 -0.14 2.59 5.24
C VAL A 321 0.96 2.87 4.23
N ALA A 322 2.04 2.11 4.32
CA ALA A 322 3.18 2.19 3.41
C ALA A 322 3.17 1.00 2.47
N LEU A 323 3.32 1.26 1.17
CA LEU A 323 3.71 0.23 0.21
C LEU A 323 5.11 0.57 -0.29
N TRP A 324 6.10 -0.09 0.30
CA TRP A 324 7.45 -0.20 -0.26
C TRP A 324 7.43 -1.11 -1.49
N SER A 325 8.31 -0.84 -2.45
CA SER A 325 8.16 -1.33 -3.82
C SER A 325 9.32 -2.20 -4.29
N GLU A 326 10.09 -2.83 -3.40
CA GLU A 326 11.13 -3.80 -3.76
C GLU A 326 10.55 -4.97 -4.57
N GLN A 327 9.31 -5.35 -4.25
CA GLN A 327 8.55 -6.40 -4.97
C GLN A 327 7.16 -5.93 -5.38
N ALA A 328 7.00 -4.66 -5.73
CA ALA A 328 5.77 -4.12 -6.25
C ALA A 328 6.02 -3.14 -7.40
N ASP A 329 5.18 -3.22 -8.42
CA ASP A 329 5.11 -2.28 -9.54
C ASP A 329 3.63 -2.08 -9.94
N SER A 330 3.38 -1.46 -11.09
CA SER A 330 2.04 -1.25 -11.65
C SER A 330 1.19 -2.53 -11.72
N THR A 331 1.80 -3.71 -11.87
CA THR A 331 1.08 -4.97 -12.07
C THR A 331 0.40 -5.48 -10.80
N VAL A 332 0.98 -5.18 -9.63
CA VAL A 332 0.49 -5.68 -8.34
C VAL A 332 -0.01 -4.57 -7.42
N MET A 333 0.26 -3.29 -7.72
CA MET A 333 -0.07 -2.11 -6.90
C MET A 333 -1.44 -2.21 -6.23
N ASP A 334 -2.49 -2.39 -7.02
CA ASP A 334 -3.87 -2.38 -6.51
C ASP A 334 -4.15 -3.52 -5.58
N SER A 335 -3.62 -4.69 -5.91
CA SER A 335 -3.82 -5.90 -5.12
C SER A 335 -3.03 -5.85 -3.82
N ARG A 336 -1.95 -5.07 -3.75
CA ARG A 336 -1.24 -4.83 -2.50
C ARG A 336 -1.99 -3.80 -1.65
N ILE A 337 -2.43 -2.70 -2.23
CA ILE A 337 -3.05 -1.62 -1.46
C ILE A 337 -4.47 -1.98 -1.00
N TRP A 338 -5.28 -2.56 -1.88
CA TRP A 338 -6.72 -2.65 -1.70
C TRP A 338 -7.24 -4.09 -1.58
N PRO A 339 -8.12 -4.38 -0.60
CA PRO A 339 -8.87 -3.44 0.24
C PRO A 339 -8.26 -3.22 1.63
N ARG A 340 -6.98 -3.52 1.85
CA ARG A 340 -6.31 -3.34 3.14
C ARG A 340 -6.29 -1.88 3.60
N ALA A 341 -5.96 -0.97 2.69
CA ALA A 341 -6.00 0.47 2.97
C ALA A 341 -7.45 0.96 3.27
N SER A 342 -8.49 0.34 2.70
CA SER A 342 -9.88 0.65 3.06
C SER A 342 -10.18 0.36 4.53
N ALA A 343 -9.56 -0.67 5.09
CA ALA A 343 -9.73 -1.02 6.50
C ALA A 343 -9.12 0.04 7.43
N MET A 344 -7.92 0.55 7.11
CA MET A 344 -7.34 1.70 7.82
C MET A 344 -8.24 2.93 7.66
N ALA A 345 -8.71 3.20 6.45
CA ALA A 345 -9.53 4.37 6.16
C ALA A 345 -10.79 4.42 7.03
N GLU A 346 -11.53 3.31 7.15
CA GLU A 346 -12.70 3.26 8.03
C GLU A 346 -12.32 3.44 9.51
N ALA A 347 -11.25 2.78 9.96
CA ALA A 347 -10.77 2.84 11.34
C ALA A 347 -10.36 4.26 11.77
N LEU A 348 -9.71 5.02 10.89
CA LEU A 348 -9.27 6.39 11.18
C LEU A 348 -10.36 7.43 10.92
N TRP A 349 -11.28 7.18 10.00
CA TRP A 349 -12.38 8.11 9.70
C TRP A 349 -13.51 8.04 10.73
N SER A 350 -13.91 6.83 11.14
CA SER A 350 -15.11 6.60 11.94
C SER A 350 -14.88 5.73 13.19
N GLY A 351 -13.63 5.38 13.46
CA GLY A 351 -13.27 4.44 14.53
C GLY A 351 -13.52 2.99 14.16
N ASN A 352 -12.89 2.09 14.91
CA ASN A 352 -13.08 0.64 14.80
C ASN A 352 -13.92 0.06 15.95
N ARG A 353 -14.65 0.92 16.67
CA ARG A 353 -15.52 0.56 17.80
C ARG A 353 -16.98 0.94 17.53
N ASP A 354 -17.91 0.20 18.12
CA ASP A 354 -19.33 0.53 18.13
C ASP A 354 -19.68 1.55 19.24
N GLU A 355 -20.97 1.89 19.37
CA GLU A 355 -21.49 2.81 20.39
C GLU A 355 -21.24 2.36 21.84
N THR A 356 -20.99 1.05 22.04
CA THR A 356 -20.66 0.47 23.35
C THR A 356 -19.14 0.43 23.63
N GLY A 357 -18.32 0.87 22.66
CA GLY A 357 -16.86 0.85 22.74
C GLY A 357 -16.23 -0.50 22.36
N LYS A 358 -17.01 -1.49 21.90
CA LYS A 358 -16.51 -2.81 21.50
C LYS A 358 -15.99 -2.76 20.07
N LYS A 359 -14.92 -3.51 19.76
CA LYS A 359 -14.38 -3.59 18.40
C LYS A 359 -15.40 -4.23 17.45
N ARG A 360 -15.69 -3.57 16.32
CA ARG A 360 -16.72 -3.97 15.35
C ARG A 360 -16.16 -4.62 14.07
N PHE A 361 -15.03 -5.33 14.19
CA PHE A 361 -14.38 -5.98 13.04
C PHE A 361 -15.27 -7.06 12.38
N ALA A 362 -16.17 -7.69 13.13
CA ALA A 362 -17.09 -8.69 12.59
C ALA A 362 -17.99 -8.06 11.50
N GLU A 363 -18.61 -6.92 11.81
CA GLU A 363 -19.45 -6.16 10.88
C GLU A 363 -18.66 -5.53 9.73
N ALA A 364 -17.40 -5.16 9.99
CA ALA A 364 -16.52 -4.58 8.98
C ALA A 364 -16.23 -5.55 7.83
N THR A 365 -16.32 -6.86 8.07
CA THR A 365 -16.12 -7.89 7.04
C THR A 365 -17.07 -7.70 5.86
N ASP A 366 -18.37 -7.54 6.13
CA ASP A 366 -19.39 -7.45 5.09
C ASP A 366 -19.30 -6.12 4.34
N ARG A 367 -19.07 -5.02 5.08
CA ARG A 367 -18.83 -3.70 4.50
C ARG A 367 -17.60 -3.68 3.58
N LEU A 368 -16.49 -4.26 4.00
CA LEU A 368 -15.26 -4.29 3.20
C LEU A 368 -15.40 -5.18 1.95
N ASN A 369 -16.12 -6.31 2.05
CA ASN A 369 -16.41 -7.16 0.90
C ASN A 369 -17.26 -6.42 -0.15
N GLU A 370 -18.36 -5.80 0.30
CA GLU A 370 -19.21 -5.01 -0.59
C GLU A 370 -18.44 -3.82 -1.19
N TRP A 371 -17.68 -3.12 -0.36
CA TRP A 371 -16.90 -1.97 -0.79
C TRP A 371 -15.83 -2.33 -1.81
N ARG A 372 -15.11 -3.44 -1.62
CA ARG A 372 -14.15 -3.97 -2.59
C ARG A 372 -14.82 -4.23 -3.93
N TYR A 373 -16.00 -4.85 -3.94
CA TYR A 373 -16.76 -5.08 -5.17
C TYR A 373 -17.16 -3.77 -5.87
N ARG A 374 -17.63 -2.77 -5.10
CA ARG A 374 -17.95 -1.44 -5.63
C ARG A 374 -16.73 -0.75 -6.25
N MET A 375 -15.55 -0.85 -5.63
CA MET A 375 -14.33 -0.27 -6.20
C MET A 375 -13.93 -0.91 -7.52
N VAL A 376 -13.94 -2.25 -7.60
CA VAL A 376 -13.62 -3.01 -8.83
C VAL A 376 -14.61 -2.72 -9.96
N THR A 377 -15.90 -2.59 -9.65
CA THR A 377 -16.92 -2.33 -10.68
C THR A 377 -16.92 -0.89 -11.19
N ARG A 378 -16.52 0.07 -10.36
CA ARG A 378 -16.50 1.50 -10.73
C ARG A 378 -15.24 1.93 -11.46
N ASN A 379 -14.15 1.16 -11.37
CA ASN A 379 -12.85 1.57 -11.89
C ASN A 379 -12.32 0.51 -12.86
N SER A 380 -12.50 0.73 -14.16
CA SER A 380 -12.00 -0.18 -15.20
C SER A 380 -10.49 -0.34 -15.09
N GLY A 381 -10.01 -1.58 -15.02
CA GLY A 381 -8.59 -1.89 -14.85
C GLY A 381 -8.08 -1.91 -13.39
N PHE A 382 -8.94 -1.59 -12.41
CA PHE A 382 -8.58 -1.67 -10.99
C PHE A 382 -8.63 -3.10 -10.45
N LEU A 383 -7.53 -3.56 -9.83
CA LEU A 383 -7.34 -4.95 -9.42
C LEU A 383 -7.15 -5.11 -7.90
N SER A 384 -8.21 -4.90 -7.12
CA SER A 384 -8.17 -5.19 -5.67
C SER A 384 -8.20 -6.70 -5.38
N TYR A 385 -7.45 -7.19 -4.40
CA TYR A 385 -7.44 -8.63 -4.07
C TYR A 385 -8.74 -9.08 -3.37
N PRO A 386 -9.19 -10.34 -3.55
CA PRO A 386 -10.38 -10.85 -2.89
C PRO A 386 -10.12 -11.20 -1.41
N LEU A 387 -10.97 -10.73 -0.50
CA LEU A 387 -10.84 -11.03 0.94
C LEU A 387 -11.29 -12.45 1.30
N LYS A 388 -12.33 -12.96 0.61
CA LYS A 388 -12.90 -14.30 0.82
C LYS A 388 -13.46 -14.85 -0.50
N SER A 389 -13.85 -16.13 -0.49
CA SER A 389 -14.55 -16.73 -1.64
C SER A 389 -15.90 -16.05 -1.88
N VAL A 390 -16.32 -15.92 -3.14
CA VAL A 390 -17.60 -15.29 -3.52
C VAL A 390 -18.78 -15.99 -2.84
N LEU A 391 -18.71 -17.31 -2.66
CA LEU A 391 -19.75 -18.10 -1.99
C LEU A 391 -19.97 -17.67 -0.53
N SER A 392 -18.92 -17.26 0.16
CA SER A 392 -19.00 -16.79 1.56
C SER A 392 -19.64 -15.40 1.72
N CYS A 393 -19.91 -14.70 0.61
CA CYS A 393 -20.63 -13.42 0.59
C CYS A 393 -22.14 -13.61 0.41
N LEU A 394 -22.62 -14.84 0.18
CA LEU A 394 -24.05 -15.13 0.13
C LEU A 394 -24.59 -15.27 1.55
N PRO A 395 -25.82 -14.79 1.83
CA PRO A 395 -26.43 -14.96 3.14
C PRO A 395 -26.50 -16.45 3.51
N PRO A 396 -26.27 -16.82 4.79
CA PRO A 396 -26.44 -18.19 5.22
C PRO A 396 -27.86 -18.66 4.91
N ILE A 397 -27.97 -19.85 4.30
CA ILE A 397 -29.25 -20.51 4.07
C ILE A 397 -29.82 -20.82 5.46
N ASN A 398 -30.75 -20.00 5.93
CA ASN A 398 -31.44 -20.25 7.19
C ASN A 398 -32.51 -21.32 6.91
N PRO A 399 -32.42 -22.54 7.46
CA PRO A 399 -33.45 -23.53 7.28
C PRO A 399 -34.66 -23.13 8.14
N GLN A 400 -35.46 -22.19 7.65
CA GLN A 400 -36.84 -22.07 8.13
C GLN A 400 -37.55 -23.39 7.78
N PRO A 401 -38.31 -24.00 8.70
CA PRO A 401 -39.11 -25.17 8.37
C PRO A 401 -40.13 -24.75 7.31
N PHE A 402 -39.85 -25.09 6.06
CA PHE A 402 -40.76 -24.89 4.95
C PHE A 402 -42.05 -25.67 5.27
N GLN A 403 -43.14 -24.97 5.59
CA GLN A 403 -44.47 -25.51 5.37
C GLN A 403 -44.69 -25.55 3.86
N VAL A 404 -44.31 -26.66 3.25
CA VAL A 404 -44.59 -26.94 1.85
C VAL A 404 -46.10 -27.12 1.73
N SER A 405 -46.78 -26.14 1.13
CA SER A 405 -48.18 -26.35 0.74
C SER A 405 -48.23 -27.44 -0.35
N PRO A 406 -49.29 -28.27 -0.40
CA PRO A 406 -49.40 -29.35 -1.39
C PRO A 406 -49.28 -28.89 -2.87
N ALA A 407 -49.46 -27.58 -3.13
CA ALA A 407 -49.32 -27.00 -4.47
C ALA A 407 -47.86 -26.96 -4.96
N SER A 408 -46.87 -26.83 -4.06
CA SER A 408 -45.45 -26.71 -4.43
C SER A 408 -44.81 -28.04 -4.85
N ILE A 409 -45.43 -29.17 -4.50
CA ILE A 409 -44.97 -30.52 -4.89
C ILE A 409 -45.33 -30.84 -6.35
N PHE A 410 -46.32 -30.16 -6.93
CA PHE A 410 -46.77 -30.40 -8.31
C PHE A 410 -45.88 -29.77 -9.40
N LEU A 411 -45.05 -28.78 -9.04
CA LEU A 411 -44.16 -28.10 -9.99
C LEU A 411 -42.76 -28.74 -10.13
N LEU A 412 -42.37 -29.62 -9.20
CA LEU A 412 -41.01 -30.20 -9.14
C LEU A 412 -40.91 -31.65 -9.66
N THR A 413 -42.03 -32.34 -9.83
CA THR A 413 -42.09 -33.70 -10.39
C THR A 413 -41.63 -33.84 -11.85
N PRO A 414 -41.75 -32.84 -12.75
CA PRO A 414 -41.30 -33.00 -14.14
C PRO A 414 -39.80 -32.72 -14.35
N VAL A 415 -39.13 -32.06 -13.40
CA VAL A 415 -37.72 -31.62 -13.55
C VAL A 415 -36.75 -32.70 -13.06
N SER A 416 -37.07 -33.33 -11.93
CA SER A 416 -36.29 -34.47 -11.39
C SER A 416 -36.30 -35.68 -12.33
N SER A 417 -37.44 -35.98 -12.96
CA SER A 417 -37.60 -37.12 -13.88
C SER A 417 -36.91 -36.93 -15.24
N LYS A 418 -36.67 -35.69 -15.68
CA LYS A 418 -35.93 -35.39 -16.91
C LYS A 418 -34.41 -35.32 -16.72
N LEU A 419 -33.92 -35.00 -15.52
CA LEU A 419 -32.49 -35.01 -15.19
C LEU A 419 -31.96 -36.43 -14.90
N SER A 420 -32.81 -37.33 -14.41
CA SER A 420 -32.44 -38.74 -14.19
C SER A 420 -32.44 -39.59 -15.47
N SER A 421 -33.07 -39.12 -16.56
CA SER A 421 -33.22 -39.86 -17.83
C SER A 421 -32.24 -39.45 -18.94
N THR A 422 -31.38 -38.45 -18.72
CA THR A 422 -30.32 -38.11 -19.68
C THR A 422 -29.03 -38.88 -19.36
N GLY A 423 -28.69 -39.83 -20.22
CA GLY A 423 -27.46 -40.65 -20.14
C GLY A 423 -26.14 -39.85 -20.17
N PRO A 424 -24.98 -40.52 -20.15
CA PRO A 424 -23.67 -39.98 -19.74
C PRO A 424 -23.03 -38.91 -20.66
N SER A 425 -23.77 -38.28 -21.56
CA SER A 425 -23.25 -37.37 -22.60
C SER A 425 -23.14 -35.88 -22.22
N LEU A 426 -23.55 -35.48 -21.00
CA LEU A 426 -23.43 -34.10 -20.53
C LEU A 426 -22.18 -33.89 -19.67
N SER A 427 -21.34 -32.92 -20.04
CA SER A 427 -20.10 -32.60 -19.32
C SER A 427 -20.39 -32.13 -17.88
N PRO A 428 -19.47 -32.39 -16.92
CA PRO A 428 -19.64 -31.99 -15.52
C PRO A 428 -19.93 -30.48 -15.35
N ALA A 429 -19.37 -29.65 -16.22
CA ALA A 429 -19.59 -28.20 -16.23
C ALA A 429 -21.07 -27.83 -16.50
N VAL A 430 -21.75 -28.55 -17.40
CA VAL A 430 -23.16 -28.26 -17.72
C VAL A 430 -24.08 -28.69 -16.57
N ARG A 431 -23.76 -29.79 -15.88
CA ARG A 431 -24.50 -30.23 -14.69
C ARG A 431 -24.32 -29.27 -13.53
N PHE A 432 -23.09 -28.77 -13.33
CA PHE A 432 -22.80 -27.76 -12.32
C PHE A 432 -23.56 -26.47 -12.59
N ILE A 433 -23.52 -25.95 -13.83
CA ILE A 433 -24.24 -24.72 -14.21
C ILE A 433 -25.76 -24.88 -14.06
N ALA A 434 -26.33 -26.02 -14.44
CA ALA A 434 -27.76 -26.28 -14.27
C ALA A 434 -28.17 -26.34 -12.79
N ALA A 435 -27.37 -26.99 -11.95
CA ALA A 435 -27.60 -27.02 -10.49
C ALA A 435 -27.47 -25.61 -9.88
N THR A 436 -26.49 -24.82 -10.30
CA THR A 436 -26.32 -23.43 -9.86
C THR A 436 -27.48 -22.55 -10.29
N LEU A 437 -28.00 -22.70 -11.52
CA LEU A 437 -29.15 -21.95 -12.00
C LEU A 437 -30.43 -22.26 -11.21
N VAL A 438 -30.66 -23.54 -10.88
CA VAL A 438 -31.79 -23.96 -10.04
C VAL A 438 -31.67 -23.39 -8.63
N ILE A 439 -30.47 -23.41 -8.04
CA ILE A 439 -30.21 -22.82 -6.72
C ILE A 439 -30.41 -21.30 -6.74
N VAL A 440 -29.92 -20.60 -7.77
CA VAL A 440 -30.10 -19.15 -7.93
C VAL A 440 -31.57 -18.76 -8.10
N LEU A 441 -32.34 -19.55 -8.87
CA LEU A 441 -33.78 -19.33 -9.03
C LEU A 441 -34.56 -19.59 -7.74
N LEU A 442 -34.18 -20.61 -6.96
CA LEU A 442 -34.76 -20.89 -5.64
C LEU A 442 -34.45 -19.78 -4.62
N LEU A 443 -33.25 -19.20 -4.67
CA LEU A 443 -32.82 -18.09 -3.80
C LEU A 443 -33.49 -16.75 -4.17
N ALA A 444 -33.73 -16.51 -5.47
CA ALA A 444 -34.46 -15.33 -5.95
C ALA A 444 -35.95 -15.36 -5.56
N HIS A 445 -36.54 -16.54 -5.39
CA HIS A 445 -37.93 -16.69 -4.91
C HIS A 445 -38.06 -16.63 -3.38
N ALA A 446 -36.96 -16.85 -2.65
CA ALA A 446 -36.96 -16.94 -1.19
C ALA A 446 -36.55 -15.65 -0.47
N SER A 447 -36.12 -14.61 -1.21
CA SER A 447 -35.70 -13.35 -0.62
C SER A 447 -36.63 -12.20 -1.02
N ASP A 448 -37.37 -11.65 -0.04
CA ASP A 448 -37.99 -10.31 -0.10
C ASP A 448 -36.93 -9.19 -0.12
N ALA A 449 -35.68 -9.49 -0.48
CA ALA A 449 -34.62 -8.53 -0.63
C ALA A 449 -34.67 -8.00 -2.06
N ALA A 450 -34.61 -6.67 -2.22
CA ALA A 450 -34.69 -5.92 -3.46
C ALA A 450 -33.53 -6.15 -4.45
N VAL A 451 -33.17 -7.40 -4.73
CA VAL A 451 -32.48 -7.79 -5.96
C VAL A 451 -33.59 -8.03 -6.97
N THR A 452 -33.91 -7.03 -7.78
CA THR A 452 -34.95 -7.22 -8.79
C THR A 452 -34.52 -8.36 -9.72
N CYS A 453 -35.40 -9.33 -9.93
CA CYS A 453 -35.17 -10.51 -10.78
C CYS A 453 -34.65 -10.11 -12.20
N SER A 454 -34.95 -8.88 -12.63
CA SER A 454 -34.41 -8.20 -13.82
C SER A 454 -32.88 -8.17 -13.90
N ASP A 455 -32.18 -7.93 -12.78
CA ASP A 455 -30.73 -7.70 -12.77
C ASP A 455 -29.93 -9.01 -12.85
N VAL A 456 -30.45 -10.08 -12.26
CA VAL A 456 -29.91 -11.44 -12.39
C VAL A 456 -30.10 -11.94 -13.83
N VAL A 457 -31.27 -11.71 -14.42
CA VAL A 457 -31.58 -12.12 -15.81
C VAL A 457 -30.78 -11.31 -16.84
N LYS A 458 -30.54 -10.02 -16.62
CA LYS A 458 -29.65 -9.20 -17.48
C LYS A 458 -28.22 -9.72 -17.51
N ASN A 459 -27.69 -10.15 -16.37
CA ASN A 459 -26.31 -10.63 -16.24
C ASN A 459 -26.10 -12.07 -16.77
N LEU A 460 -27.17 -12.85 -16.92
CA LEU A 460 -27.12 -14.20 -17.49
C LEU A 460 -27.22 -14.22 -19.04
N ARG A 461 -27.74 -13.17 -19.67
CA ARG A 461 -27.90 -13.09 -21.14
C ARG A 461 -26.59 -13.31 -21.95
N PRO A 462 -25.44 -12.72 -21.57
CA PRO A 462 -24.19 -12.93 -22.30
C PRO A 462 -23.71 -14.38 -22.24
N TRP A 463 -23.89 -15.04 -21.09
CA TRP A 463 -23.53 -16.44 -20.86
C TRP A 463 -24.42 -17.40 -21.64
N VAL A 464 -25.72 -17.14 -21.72
CA VAL A 464 -26.66 -17.92 -22.55
C VAL A 464 -26.35 -17.75 -24.05
N SER A 465 -25.95 -16.55 -24.47
CA SER A 465 -25.53 -16.28 -25.85
C SER A 465 -24.20 -16.97 -26.20
N TYR A 466 -23.25 -16.98 -25.26
CA TYR A 466 -21.99 -17.72 -25.37
C TYR A 466 -22.19 -19.25 -25.43
N LEU A 467 -23.19 -19.78 -24.71
CA LEU A 467 -23.55 -21.20 -24.75
C LEU A 467 -24.30 -21.57 -26.04
N ARG A 468 -25.07 -20.63 -26.64
CA ARG A 468 -25.70 -20.80 -27.96
C ARG A 468 -24.67 -20.93 -29.08
N SER A 469 -23.59 -20.15 -29.05
CA SER A 469 -22.59 -20.16 -30.13
C SER A 469 -21.71 -21.42 -30.15
N ARG A 470 -21.61 -22.15 -29.03
CA ARG A 470 -20.73 -23.34 -28.91
C ARG A 470 -21.41 -24.70 -28.98
N SER A 471 -22.72 -24.81 -28.76
CA SER A 471 -23.33 -26.12 -28.46
C SER A 471 -24.18 -26.76 -29.56
N GLY A 472 -24.59 -26.05 -30.63
CA GLY A 472 -25.29 -26.63 -31.79
C GLY A 472 -26.58 -27.44 -31.52
N LYS A 473 -26.99 -27.61 -30.25
CA LYS A 473 -28.12 -28.43 -29.80
C LYS A 473 -28.88 -27.70 -28.70
N THR A 474 -29.71 -26.75 -29.11
CA THR A 474 -30.56 -25.95 -28.21
C THR A 474 -32.05 -26.23 -28.46
N SER A 475 -32.47 -27.49 -28.32
CA SER A 475 -33.91 -27.82 -28.22
C SER A 475 -34.42 -27.95 -26.78
N ILE A 476 -33.53 -27.93 -25.78
CA ILE A 476 -33.88 -28.17 -24.36
C ILE A 476 -33.95 -26.87 -23.53
N LEU A 477 -33.33 -25.78 -23.98
CA LEU A 477 -33.27 -24.50 -23.21
C LEU A 477 -34.37 -23.50 -23.59
N THR A 478 -35.14 -23.74 -24.65
CA THR A 478 -36.18 -22.83 -25.12
C THR A 478 -37.43 -22.76 -24.21
N PRO A 479 -37.88 -23.84 -23.54
CA PRO A 479 -39.08 -23.77 -22.69
C PRO A 479 -38.86 -23.02 -21.37
N LEU A 480 -37.64 -23.01 -20.83
CA LEU A 480 -37.30 -22.40 -19.53
C LEU A 480 -37.36 -20.86 -19.56
N ALA A 481 -37.13 -20.25 -20.72
CA ALA A 481 -37.22 -18.80 -20.89
C ALA A 481 -38.65 -18.29 -21.16
N VAL A 482 -39.55 -19.17 -21.64
CA VAL A 482 -40.93 -18.81 -22.01
C VAL A 482 -41.90 -18.99 -20.84
N ALA A 483 -41.69 -20.00 -19.98
CA ALA A 483 -42.56 -20.23 -18.83
C ALA A 483 -42.50 -19.13 -17.75
N GLY A 484 -41.36 -18.43 -17.62
CA GLY A 484 -41.22 -17.31 -16.69
C GLY A 484 -41.78 -15.97 -17.20
N TYR A 485 -42.29 -15.92 -18.44
CA TYR A 485 -42.76 -14.68 -19.07
C TYR A 485 -44.29 -14.55 -19.12
N GLN A 486 -45.05 -15.63 -18.87
CA GLN A 486 -46.51 -15.62 -19.04
C GLN A 486 -47.32 -15.24 -17.79
N ASP A 487 -46.72 -15.23 -16.59
CA ASP A 487 -47.42 -14.89 -15.34
C ASP A 487 -47.06 -13.51 -14.76
N LEU A 488 -46.54 -12.59 -15.60
CA LEU A 488 -46.16 -11.23 -15.20
C LEU A 488 -46.90 -10.17 -16.00
N HIS A 489 -48.20 -9.98 -15.72
CA HIS A 489 -48.94 -8.74 -15.95
C HIS A 489 -50.30 -8.76 -15.25
N PRO A 490 -50.78 -7.58 -14.82
CA PRO A 490 -50.51 -6.95 -13.52
C PRO A 490 -51.11 -7.68 -12.31
#